data_AF-A0A2M8PKV4-F1
#
_entry.id   AF-A0A2M8PKV4-F1
#
_cell.length_a   1.000
_cell.length_b   1.000
_cell.length_c   1.000
_cell.angle_alpha   90.00
_cell.angle_beta   90.00
_cell.angle_gamma   90.00
#
_symmetry.space_group_name_H-M   'P 1'
#
loop_
_entity.id
_entity.type
_entity.pdbx_description
1 polymer ?
#
loop_
_entity_poly.entity_id
_entity_poly.type
_entity_poly.pdbx_seq_one_letter_code
_entity_poly.pdbx_strand_id
1 'polypeptide(L)'
;MRKLCSKAARIFVEKKKIVSFSPSNIADYLGPRKFIEDEANQQSQVGISNGLAWTVYGGEMIKIEAVLMPGKGKLLLTGQLGDVMKESAQAALSYARAHAKEFGIPDRMFTNHDLHIHIPAGAIPKDGPSAGITMLTAILSTLTSRPINAQYAMTGELNLR
;
A
#
# COMPACT_ATOMS: atom_id res chain seq x y z
N MET A 1 2.77 12.67 25.45
CA MET A 1 3.23 12.88 26.85
C MET A 1 2.55 14.06 27.54
N ARG A 2 2.57 15.29 26.99
CA ARG A 2 1.92 16.49 27.60
C ARG A 2 0.50 16.24 28.13
N LYS A 3 -0.39 15.62 27.34
CA LYS A 3 -1.77 15.31 27.76
C LYS A 3 -1.84 14.44 29.02
N LEU A 4 -0.96 13.44 29.16
CA LEU A 4 -0.90 12.57 30.34
C LEU A 4 -0.43 13.35 31.56
N CYS A 5 0.62 14.16 31.42
CA CYS A 5 1.11 15.01 32.52
C CYS A 5 0.03 16.00 32.98
N SER A 6 -0.68 16.65 32.06
CA SER A 6 -1.79 17.54 32.39
C SER A 6 -2.94 16.79 33.10
N LYS A 7 -3.22 15.55 32.69
CA LYS A 7 -4.25 14.71 33.32
C LYS A 7 -3.85 14.27 34.73
N ALA A 8 -2.58 13.87 34.91
CA ALA A 8 -2.02 13.51 36.21
C ALA A 8 -2.07 14.69 37.19
N ALA A 9 -1.62 15.88 36.75
CA ALA A 9 -1.66 17.09 37.57
C ALA A 9 -3.09 17.44 38.00
N ARG A 10 -4.06 17.36 37.08
CA ARG A 10 -5.46 17.62 37.40
C ARG A 10 -6.02 16.63 38.44
N ILE A 11 -5.77 15.34 38.28
CA ILE A 11 -6.24 14.31 39.22
C ILE A 11 -5.57 14.47 40.59
N PHE A 12 -4.30 14.84 40.61
CA PHE A 12 -3.58 15.10 41.85
C PHE A 12 -4.18 16.29 42.61
N VAL A 13 -4.53 17.39 41.94
CA VAL A 13 -5.15 18.56 42.58
C VAL A 13 -6.58 18.24 43.05
N GLU A 14 -7.41 17.62 42.22
CA GLU A 14 -8.82 17.36 42.53
C GLU A 14 -9.00 16.25 43.58
N LYS A 15 -8.17 15.20 43.53
CA LYS A 15 -8.38 13.96 44.30
C LYS A 15 -7.24 13.60 45.26
N LYS A 16 -6.13 14.36 45.27
CA LYS A 16 -4.91 14.07 46.03
C LYS A 16 -4.37 12.64 45.82
N LYS A 17 -4.54 12.10 44.60
CA LYS A 17 -4.09 10.75 44.22
C LYS A 17 -3.00 10.82 43.16
N ILE A 18 -1.99 9.96 43.31
CA ILE A 18 -0.98 9.70 42.29
C ILE A 18 -1.54 8.65 41.34
N VAL A 19 -1.47 8.92 40.04
CA VAL A 19 -1.98 8.02 38.98
C VAL A 19 -0.80 7.39 38.28
N SER A 20 -0.85 6.07 38.11
CA SER A 20 0.07 5.32 37.24
C SER A 20 -0.61 5.02 35.91
N PHE A 21 0.09 5.29 34.81
CA PHE A 21 -0.38 4.99 33.47
C PHE A 21 0.19 3.65 33.01
N SER A 22 -0.68 2.81 32.45
CA SER A 22 -0.33 1.49 31.90
C SER A 22 -1.07 1.29 30.57
N PRO A 23 -0.61 0.36 29.70
CA PRO A 23 -1.29 0.08 28.43
C PRO A 23 -2.78 -0.27 28.58
N SER A 24 -3.18 -0.87 29.71
CA SER A 24 -4.57 -1.26 29.97
C SER A 24 -5.49 -0.09 30.36
N ASN A 25 -4.97 1.00 30.95
CA ASN A 25 -5.78 2.13 31.42
C ASN A 25 -5.57 3.42 30.61
N ILE A 26 -4.62 3.44 29.67
CA ILE A 26 -4.25 4.63 28.91
C ILE A 26 -5.43 5.22 28.10
N ALA A 27 -6.35 4.36 27.64
CA ALA A 27 -7.52 4.73 26.85
C ALA A 27 -8.51 5.60 27.64
N ASP A 28 -8.66 5.36 28.95
CA ASP A 28 -9.55 6.15 29.82
C ASP A 28 -9.10 7.61 29.93
N TYR A 29 -7.80 7.87 29.72
CA TYR A 29 -7.21 9.19 29.86
C TYR A 29 -6.98 9.90 28.53
N LEU A 30 -6.60 9.18 27.48
CA LEU A 30 -6.31 9.72 26.16
C LEU A 30 -7.51 9.69 25.20
N GLY A 31 -8.57 8.97 25.58
CA GLY A 31 -9.70 8.68 24.71
C GLY A 31 -9.42 7.49 23.78
N PRO A 32 -10.26 7.28 22.75
CA PRO A 32 -10.14 6.15 21.84
C PRO A 32 -8.80 6.17 21.08
N ARG A 33 -8.36 4.97 20.65
CA ARG A 33 -7.16 4.83 19.82
C ARG A 33 -7.33 5.65 18.54
N LYS A 34 -6.36 6.54 18.29
CA LYS A 34 -6.34 7.38 17.09
C LYS A 34 -5.83 6.65 15.85
N PHE A 35 -4.94 5.69 16.08
CA PHE A 35 -4.39 4.82 15.06
C PHE A 35 -4.89 3.43 15.39
N ILE A 36 -5.72 2.90 14.50
CA ILE A 36 -6.15 1.51 14.52
C ILE A 36 -5.28 0.82 13.48
N GLU A 37 -4.71 -0.32 13.83
CA GLU A 37 -4.15 -1.20 12.80
C GLU A 37 -5.33 -1.66 11.96
N ASP A 38 -5.45 -1.17 10.73
CA ASP A 38 -6.53 -1.58 9.83
C ASP A 38 -6.43 -3.09 9.59
N GLU A 39 -7.36 -3.86 10.13
CA GLU A 39 -7.46 -5.31 9.88
C GLU A 39 -7.63 -5.61 8.37
N ALA A 40 -8.22 -4.67 7.62
CA ALA A 40 -8.33 -4.72 6.17
C ALA A 40 -6.96 -4.68 5.45
N ASN A 41 -5.89 -4.24 6.12
CA ASN A 41 -4.53 -4.29 5.60
C ASN A 41 -3.87 -5.65 5.82
N GLN A 42 -4.51 -6.58 6.54
CA GLN A 42 -3.94 -7.88 6.89
C GLN A 42 -4.52 -9.05 6.09
N GLN A 43 -5.58 -8.84 5.31
CA GLN A 43 -6.17 -9.89 4.48
C GLN A 43 -5.49 -9.96 3.12
N SER A 44 -5.11 -11.18 2.74
CA SER A 44 -4.51 -11.47 1.43
C SER A 44 -5.55 -11.29 0.33
N GLN A 45 -5.27 -10.42 -0.64
CA GLN A 45 -6.21 -10.03 -1.69
C GLN A 45 -5.58 -10.15 -3.07
N VAL A 46 -6.42 -10.40 -4.06
CA VAL A 46 -6.01 -10.41 -5.47
C VAL A 46 -5.85 -8.95 -5.93
N GLY A 47 -4.72 -8.66 -6.59
CA GLY A 47 -4.44 -7.36 -7.17
C GLY A 47 -4.03 -6.29 -6.17
N ILE A 48 -3.86 -6.61 -4.88
CA ILE A 48 -3.43 -5.64 -3.87
C ILE A 48 -2.07 -6.03 -3.30
N SER A 49 -1.05 -5.22 -3.58
CA SER A 49 0.30 -5.40 -3.05
C SER A 49 0.69 -4.26 -2.12
N ASN A 50 1.46 -4.59 -1.07
CA ASN A 50 2.01 -3.60 -0.15
C ASN A 50 3.43 -3.22 -0.61
N GLY A 51 3.63 -1.93 -0.87
CA GLY A 51 4.90 -1.31 -1.21
C GLY A 51 5.48 -0.49 -0.07
N LEU A 52 6.77 -0.17 -0.17
CA LEU A 52 7.41 0.83 0.67
C LEU A 52 7.80 2.03 -0.21
N ALA A 53 7.37 3.22 0.19
CA ALA A 53 7.70 4.47 -0.45
C ALA A 53 8.55 5.35 0.47
N TRP A 54 9.41 6.18 -0.12
CA TRP A 54 10.10 7.24 0.61
C TRP A 54 9.31 8.53 0.49
N THR A 55 9.00 9.16 1.62
CA THR A 55 8.43 10.51 1.69
C THR A 55 9.42 11.48 2.33
N VAL A 56 9.17 12.79 2.23
CA VAL A 56 9.98 13.82 2.90
C VAL A 56 10.02 13.67 4.43
N TYR A 57 9.06 12.93 5.02
CA TYR A 57 8.97 12.69 6.46
C TYR A 57 9.47 11.29 6.87
N GLY A 58 9.97 10.49 5.94
CA GLY A 58 10.47 9.13 6.16
C GLY A 58 9.78 8.09 5.28
N GLY A 59 10.05 6.81 5.57
CA GLY A 59 9.42 5.68 4.86
C GLY A 59 7.95 5.53 5.22
N GLU A 60 7.11 5.25 4.22
CA GLU A 60 5.68 5.00 4.36
C GLU A 60 5.29 3.70 3.62
N MET A 61 4.36 2.94 4.18
CA MET A 61 3.75 1.82 3.46
C MET A 61 2.71 2.37 2.48
N ILE A 62 2.80 1.96 1.21
CA ILE A 62 1.81 2.27 0.19
C ILE A 62 1.10 0.99 -0.24
N LYS A 63 -0.19 1.10 -0.57
CA LYS A 63 -0.89 0.02 -1.28
C LYS A 63 -0.90 0.31 -2.77
N ILE A 64 -0.73 -0.73 -3.56
CA ILE A 64 -0.91 -0.69 -5.01
C ILE A 64 -2.04 -1.64 -5.35
N GLU A 65 -3.05 -1.11 -6.03
CA GLU A 65 -4.26 -1.81 -6.41
C GLU A 65 -4.27 -1.96 -7.93
N ALA A 66 -4.45 -3.19 -8.42
CA ALA A 66 -4.52 -3.51 -9.84
C ALA A 66 -5.82 -4.25 -10.13
N VAL A 67 -6.60 -3.72 -11.08
CA VAL A 67 -7.86 -4.31 -11.52
C VAL A 67 -7.81 -4.58 -13.01
N LEU A 68 -8.40 -5.71 -13.42
CA LEU A 68 -8.55 -6.10 -14.82
C LEU A 68 -10.01 -5.93 -15.24
N MET A 69 -10.23 -5.27 -16.36
CA MET A 69 -11.57 -4.97 -16.89
C MET A 69 -11.63 -5.32 -18.37
N PRO A 70 -12.77 -5.77 -18.93
CA PRO A 70 -12.90 -5.95 -20.38
C PRO A 70 -12.53 -4.67 -21.14
N GLY A 71 -11.70 -4.80 -22.17
CA GLY A 71 -11.04 -3.65 -22.79
C GLY A 71 -10.25 -3.99 -24.05
N LYS A 72 -9.26 -3.16 -24.37
CA LYS A 72 -8.44 -3.24 -25.59
C LYS A 72 -6.94 -3.35 -25.29
N GLY A 73 -6.54 -3.71 -24.08
CA GLY A 73 -5.13 -3.83 -23.70
C GLY A 73 -4.50 -2.53 -23.20
N LYS A 74 -5.29 -1.57 -22.72
CA LYS A 74 -4.78 -0.30 -22.21
C LYS A 74 -4.28 -0.44 -20.77
N LEU A 75 -3.20 0.27 -20.46
CA LEU A 75 -2.75 0.51 -19.09
C LEU A 75 -3.26 1.87 -18.62
N LEU A 76 -4.07 1.87 -17.57
CA LEU A 76 -4.61 3.07 -16.91
C LEU A 76 -3.90 3.25 -15.58
N LEU A 77 -3.45 4.47 -15.28
CA LEU A 77 -2.68 4.81 -14.08
C LEU A 77 -3.33 5.98 -13.34
N THR A 78 -3.55 5.82 -12.04
CA THR A 78 -4.16 6.86 -11.18
C THR A 78 -3.48 6.92 -9.82
N GLY A 79 -3.63 8.05 -9.11
CA GLY A 79 -2.99 8.27 -7.81
C GLY A 79 -1.85 9.31 -7.82
N GLN A 80 -1.90 10.29 -8.75
CA GLN A 80 -0.89 11.36 -8.87
C GLN A 80 0.54 10.84 -9.03
N LEU A 81 0.73 9.95 -10.00
CA LEU A 81 2.04 9.38 -10.31
C LEU A 81 2.89 10.35 -11.12
N GLY A 82 4.15 10.50 -10.74
CA GLY A 82 5.18 11.14 -11.56
C GLY A 82 5.59 10.27 -12.75
N ASP A 83 6.44 10.80 -13.62
CA ASP A 83 6.75 10.15 -14.89
C ASP A 83 7.63 8.90 -14.71
N VAL A 84 8.55 8.89 -13.74
CA VAL A 84 9.39 7.71 -13.45
C VAL A 84 8.55 6.55 -12.93
N MET A 85 7.54 6.85 -12.11
CA MET A 85 6.62 5.81 -11.62
C MET A 85 5.70 5.28 -12.73
N LYS A 86 5.28 6.12 -13.69
CA LYS A 86 4.52 5.67 -14.88
C LYS A 86 5.36 4.76 -15.77
N GLU A 87 6.62 5.10 -16.01
CA GLU A 87 7.57 4.25 -16.74
C GLU A 87 7.77 2.91 -16.04
N SER A 88 7.91 2.93 -14.71
CA SER A 88 8.03 1.72 -13.89
C SER A 88 6.79 0.82 -14.00
N ALA A 89 5.59 1.39 -14.08
CA ALA A 89 4.35 0.64 -14.31
C ALA A 89 4.32 -0.01 -15.71
N GLN A 90 4.80 0.71 -16.74
CA GLN A 90 4.92 0.18 -18.10
C GLN A 90 5.96 -0.94 -18.18
N ALA A 91 7.09 -0.80 -17.49
CA ALA A 91 8.10 -1.84 -17.40
C ALA A 91 7.56 -3.11 -16.73
N ALA A 92 6.80 -2.95 -15.65
CA ALA A 92 6.13 -4.06 -14.96
C ALA A 92 5.15 -4.82 -15.86
N LEU A 93 4.31 -4.10 -16.62
CA LEU A 93 3.41 -4.72 -17.59
C LEU A 93 4.19 -5.44 -18.70
N SER A 94 5.28 -4.84 -19.18
CA SER A 94 6.13 -5.40 -20.22
C SER A 94 6.78 -6.71 -19.76
N TYR A 95 7.30 -6.73 -18.53
CA TYR A 95 7.88 -7.93 -17.91
C TYR A 95 6.83 -9.03 -17.77
N ALA A 96 5.65 -8.72 -17.22
CA ALA A 96 4.56 -9.68 -17.05
C ALA A 96 4.13 -10.30 -18.39
N ARG A 97 4.10 -9.49 -19.46
CA ARG A 97 3.76 -9.95 -20.80
C ARG A 97 4.87 -10.81 -21.42
N ALA A 98 6.14 -10.44 -21.26
CA ALA A 98 7.26 -11.21 -21.77
C ALA A 98 7.38 -12.60 -21.15
N HIS A 99 7.02 -12.73 -19.87
CA HIS A 99 7.08 -13.98 -19.11
C HIS A 99 5.70 -14.63 -18.91
N ALA A 100 4.68 -14.21 -19.68
CA ALA A 100 3.30 -14.67 -19.51
C ALA A 100 3.16 -16.20 -19.50
N LYS A 101 3.92 -16.88 -20.37
CA LYS A 101 3.95 -18.35 -20.46
C LYS A 101 4.42 -19.02 -19.17
N GLU A 102 5.41 -18.44 -18.49
CA GLU A 102 5.97 -18.98 -17.24
C GLU A 102 4.96 -18.90 -16.10
N PHE A 103 4.14 -17.84 -16.09
CA PHE A 103 3.08 -17.62 -15.11
C PHE A 103 1.73 -18.26 -15.50
N GLY A 104 1.64 -18.91 -16.66
CA GLY A 104 0.39 -19.52 -17.15
C GLY A 104 -0.68 -18.50 -17.55
N ILE A 105 -0.29 -17.29 -17.95
CA ILE A 105 -1.19 -16.21 -18.33
C ILE A 105 -1.46 -16.29 -19.85
N PRO A 106 -2.72 -16.43 -20.29
CA PRO A 106 -3.04 -16.44 -21.72
C PRO A 106 -2.79 -15.07 -22.38
N ASP A 107 -2.16 -15.03 -23.55
CA ASP A 107 -1.85 -13.78 -24.28
C ASP A 107 -3.07 -12.87 -24.50
N ARG A 108 -4.24 -13.48 -24.72
CA ARG A 108 -5.52 -12.77 -24.88
C ARG A 108 -5.90 -11.89 -23.69
N MET A 109 -5.37 -12.17 -22.50
CA MET A 109 -5.61 -11.33 -21.31
C MET A 109 -5.07 -9.91 -21.53
N PHE A 110 -3.92 -9.77 -22.19
CA PHE A 110 -3.28 -8.47 -22.44
C PHE A 110 -3.92 -7.69 -23.60
N THR A 111 -4.73 -8.33 -24.44
CA THR A 111 -5.39 -7.68 -25.60
C THR A 111 -6.87 -7.40 -25.36
N ASN A 112 -7.55 -8.27 -24.60
CA ASN A 112 -9.00 -8.21 -24.42
C ASN A 112 -9.41 -7.51 -23.11
N HIS A 113 -8.44 -7.10 -22.31
CA HIS A 113 -8.69 -6.43 -21.04
C HIS A 113 -7.80 -5.21 -20.89
N ASP A 114 -8.36 -4.18 -20.27
CA ASP A 114 -7.61 -3.05 -19.77
C ASP A 114 -7.16 -3.34 -18.33
N LEU A 115 -5.96 -2.90 -18.00
CA LEU A 115 -5.37 -3.01 -16.67
C LEU A 115 -5.35 -1.61 -16.05
N HIS A 116 -5.95 -1.46 -14.88
CA HIS A 116 -5.93 -0.19 -14.14
C HIS A 116 -5.16 -0.37 -12.85
N ILE A 117 -4.08 0.41 -12.71
CA ILE A 117 -3.31 0.51 -11.47
C ILE A 117 -3.68 1.82 -10.76
N HIS A 118 -4.10 1.67 -9.51
CA HIS A 118 -4.35 2.76 -8.59
C HIS A 118 -3.37 2.68 -7.43
N ILE A 119 -2.69 3.78 -7.14
CA ILE A 119 -1.88 3.92 -5.93
C ILE A 119 -2.56 4.98 -5.07
N PRO A 120 -3.40 4.57 -4.09
CA PRO A 120 -4.08 5.52 -3.22
C PRO A 120 -3.09 6.51 -2.62
N ALA A 121 -3.35 7.78 -2.82
CA ALA A 121 -2.60 8.87 -2.24
C ALA A 121 -3.54 10.04 -2.02
N GLY A 122 -3.29 10.83 -0.97
CA GLY A 122 -3.85 12.18 -0.87
C GLY A 122 -3.25 13.12 -1.92
N ALA A 123 -2.87 14.32 -1.52
CA ALA A 123 -2.31 15.34 -2.43
C ALA A 123 -0.78 15.29 -2.60
N ILE A 124 -0.13 14.16 -2.25
CA ILE A 124 1.34 14.04 -2.30
C ILE A 124 1.74 13.25 -3.55
N PRO A 125 2.44 13.88 -4.51
CA PRO A 125 2.94 13.19 -5.69
C PRO A 125 3.87 12.03 -5.32
N LYS A 126 3.69 10.89 -5.99
CA LYS A 126 4.55 9.71 -5.83
C LYS A 126 5.38 9.54 -7.09
N ASP A 127 6.69 9.64 -6.94
CA ASP A 127 7.62 9.46 -8.06
C ASP A 127 8.85 8.69 -7.62
N GLY A 128 9.40 7.90 -8.55
CA GLY A 128 10.58 7.05 -8.32
C GLY A 128 10.38 5.58 -8.72
N PRO A 129 11.48 4.85 -8.96
CA PRO A 129 11.44 3.50 -9.53
C PRO A 129 11.21 2.39 -8.49
N SER A 130 11.25 2.71 -7.20
CA SER A 130 11.28 1.74 -6.10
C SER A 130 10.03 0.88 -5.95
N ALA A 131 8.94 1.19 -6.66
CA ALA A 131 7.70 0.42 -6.64
C ALA A 131 7.57 -0.59 -7.79
N GLY A 132 8.61 -0.78 -8.61
CA GLY A 132 8.58 -1.64 -9.80
C GLY A 132 8.13 -3.07 -9.51
N ILE A 133 8.79 -3.74 -8.54
CA ILE A 133 8.42 -5.12 -8.16
C ILE A 133 7.03 -5.20 -7.51
N THR A 134 6.65 -4.14 -6.80
CA THR A 134 5.36 -4.03 -6.11
C THR A 134 4.22 -3.97 -7.13
N MET A 135 4.38 -3.17 -8.18
CA MET A 135 3.44 -3.09 -9.30
C MET A 135 3.40 -4.40 -10.08
N LEU A 136 4.54 -4.99 -10.41
CA LEU A 136 4.59 -6.29 -11.09
C LEU A 136 3.81 -7.36 -10.32
N THR A 137 3.99 -7.41 -9.00
CA THR A 137 3.30 -8.38 -8.15
C THR A 137 1.78 -8.17 -8.18
N ALA A 138 1.30 -6.92 -8.10
CA ALA A 138 -0.12 -6.62 -8.23
C ALA A 138 -0.67 -7.03 -9.61
N ILE A 139 0.05 -6.73 -10.68
CA ILE A 139 -0.32 -7.12 -12.05
C ILE A 139 -0.43 -8.63 -12.20
N LEU A 140 0.61 -9.37 -11.79
CA LEU A 140 0.63 -10.83 -11.87
C LEU A 140 -0.47 -11.45 -11.02
N SER A 141 -0.71 -10.91 -9.83
CA SER A 141 -1.80 -11.35 -8.96
C SER A 141 -3.15 -11.22 -9.65
N THR A 142 -3.47 -10.07 -10.25
CA THR A 142 -4.74 -9.85 -10.97
C THR A 142 -4.86 -10.75 -12.19
N LEU A 143 -3.79 -10.90 -12.98
CA LEU A 143 -3.80 -11.73 -14.19
C LEU A 143 -3.92 -13.23 -13.90
N THR A 144 -3.39 -13.68 -12.75
CA THR A 144 -3.42 -15.10 -12.34
C THR A 144 -4.52 -15.42 -11.34
N SER A 145 -5.27 -14.41 -10.87
CA SER A 145 -6.26 -14.55 -9.79
C SER A 145 -5.68 -15.18 -8.51
N ARG A 146 -4.42 -14.87 -8.18
CA ARG A 146 -3.72 -15.40 -7.00
C ARG A 146 -3.56 -14.31 -5.94
N PRO A 147 -4.02 -14.51 -4.69
CA PRO A 147 -3.93 -13.49 -3.66
C PRO A 147 -2.48 -13.27 -3.22
N ILE A 148 -2.15 -12.02 -2.87
CA ILE A 148 -0.84 -11.63 -2.35
C ILE A 148 -0.90 -11.68 -0.83
N ASN A 149 0.12 -12.26 -0.20
CA ASN A 149 0.20 -12.30 1.26
C ASN A 149 0.38 -10.89 1.83
N ALA A 150 -0.65 -10.42 2.54
CA ALA A 150 -0.71 -9.06 3.08
C ALA A 150 0.25 -8.80 4.26
N GLN A 151 0.90 -9.83 4.81
CA GLN A 151 1.92 -9.65 5.85
C GLN A 151 3.26 -9.14 5.31
N TYR A 152 3.48 -9.22 4.00
CA TYR A 152 4.71 -8.75 3.37
C TYR A 152 4.51 -7.41 2.69
N ALA A 153 5.54 -6.57 2.79
CA ALA A 153 5.72 -5.37 1.99
C ALA A 153 7.03 -5.48 1.20
N MET A 154 7.09 -4.84 0.05
CA MET A 154 8.24 -4.94 -0.85
C MET A 154 8.63 -3.59 -1.46
N THR A 155 9.90 -3.46 -1.82
CA THR A 155 10.47 -2.32 -2.53
C THR A 155 11.59 -2.83 -3.42
N GLY A 156 11.67 -2.29 -4.63
CA GLY A 156 12.65 -2.69 -5.61
C GLY A 156 12.33 -2.12 -6.99
N GLU A 157 13.36 -1.62 -7.64
CA GLU A 157 13.31 -1.30 -9.06
C GLU A 157 13.19 -2.58 -9.88
N LEU A 158 12.53 -2.47 -11.04
CA LEU A 158 12.31 -3.58 -11.95
C LEU A 158 13.00 -3.28 -13.28
N ASN A 159 13.82 -4.23 -13.73
CA ASN A 159 14.42 -4.20 -15.06
C ASN A 159 13.63 -5.08 -16.04
N LEU A 160 13.80 -4.83 -17.34
CA LEU A 160 13.15 -5.59 -18.41
C LEU A 160 13.82 -6.94 -18.72
N ARG A 161 14.88 -7.31 -18.00
CA ARG A 161 15.70 -8.51 -18.22
C ARG A 161 15.92 -9.25 -16.93
#